data_AF-A0A2E3RTM8-F1
#
_entry.id   AF-A0A2E3RTM8-F1
#
_cell.length_a   1.000
_cell.length_b   1.000
_cell.length_c   1.000
_cell.angle_alpha   90.00
_cell.angle_beta   90.00
_cell.angle_gamma   90.00
#
_symmetry.space_group_name_H-M   'P 1'
#
loop_
_entity.id
_entity.type
_entity.pdbx_description
1 polymer ?
#
loop_
_entity_poly.entity_id
_entity_poly.type
_entity_poly.pdbx_seq_one_letter_code
_entity_poly.pdbx_strand_id
1 'polypeptide(L)'
;MPSNAHGMLHCTKMPSPIEILNEQEVDGGWIFRIQVIDDDGTLQGRDLHLSWADYSMFSPDGATPPGRIAEAVMLVILEHPGSMPEVSTLDASFPRRYIKDADSRIRARI
;
A
#
# COMPACT_ATOMS: atom_id res chain seq x y z
N MET A 1 42.63 -26.92 4.64
CA MET A 1 41.31 -27.46 5.04
C MET A 1 40.35 -26.28 5.08
N PRO A 2 39.29 -26.28 4.26
CA PRO A 2 38.60 -25.05 3.86
C PRO A 2 37.66 -24.51 4.94
N SER A 3 37.67 -23.19 5.04
CA SER A 3 36.68 -22.36 5.73
C SER A 3 35.35 -22.46 4.99
N ASN A 4 34.32 -23.02 5.62
CA ASN A 4 33.01 -23.18 4.99
C ASN A 4 32.09 -22.01 5.36
N ALA A 5 31.70 -21.29 4.31
CA ALA A 5 30.71 -20.24 4.32
C ALA A 5 29.34 -20.75 4.79
N HIS A 6 28.66 -19.95 5.61
CA HIS A 6 27.21 -19.85 5.63
C HIS A 6 26.84 -18.39 5.93
N GLY A 7 27.13 -17.52 4.96
CA GLY A 7 26.41 -16.27 4.82
C GLY A 7 25.00 -16.60 4.36
N MET A 8 24.13 -16.95 5.31
CA MET A 8 22.70 -17.03 5.06
C MET A 8 22.23 -15.60 4.86
N LEU A 9 22.22 -15.17 3.60
CA LEU A 9 21.45 -14.01 3.16
C LEU A 9 20.00 -14.35 3.48
N HIS A 10 19.59 -14.09 4.73
CA HIS A 10 18.20 -13.80 5.00
C HIS A 10 17.87 -12.63 4.08
N CYS A 11 17.13 -12.91 3.01
CA CYS A 11 16.37 -11.89 2.34
C CYS A 11 15.31 -11.47 3.37
N THR A 12 15.70 -10.67 4.36
CA THR A 12 14.74 -9.94 5.17
C THR A 12 14.08 -9.01 4.16
N LYS A 13 12.94 -9.41 3.61
CA LYS A 13 11.97 -8.46 3.08
C LYS A 13 11.90 -7.40 4.17
N MET A 14 12.42 -6.20 3.89
CA MET A 14 12.29 -5.09 4.83
C MET A 14 10.81 -5.07 5.21
N PRO A 15 10.47 -5.10 6.52
CA PRO A 15 9.07 -5.13 6.91
C PRO A 15 8.42 -3.95 6.20
N SER A 16 7.46 -4.25 5.33
CA SER A 16 6.62 -3.20 4.78
C SER A 16 5.99 -2.52 5.99
N PRO A 17 5.97 -1.18 6.07
CA PRO A 17 5.34 -0.48 7.19
C PRO A 17 3.82 -0.71 7.23
N ILE A 18 3.29 -1.55 6.32
CA ILE A 18 1.88 -1.86 6.18
C ILE A 18 1.67 -3.37 6.05
N GLU A 19 0.52 -3.79 6.55
CA GLU A 19 -0.02 -5.14 6.42
C GLU A 19 -1.52 -5.04 6.07
N ILE A 20 -1.96 -5.76 5.03
CA ILE A 20 -3.39 -5.88 4.69
C ILE A 20 -3.97 -7.04 5.51
N LEU A 21 -4.86 -6.71 6.45
CA LEU A 21 -5.50 -7.67 7.34
C LEU A 21 -6.74 -8.32 6.71
N ASN A 22 -7.46 -7.57 5.87
CA ASN A 22 -8.67 -8.04 5.21
C ASN A 22 -8.88 -7.33 3.88
N GLU A 23 -9.44 -8.05 2.92
CA GLU A 23 -9.88 -7.57 1.62
C GLU A 23 -11.36 -7.94 1.45
N GLN A 24 -12.20 -6.96 1.09
CA GLN A 24 -13.61 -7.18 0.86
C GLN A 24 -14.05 -6.46 -0.41
N GLU A 25 -14.57 -7.21 -1.38
CA GLU A 25 -15.27 -6.65 -2.53
C GLU A 25 -16.68 -6.20 -2.12
N VAL A 26 -17.09 -5.03 -2.59
CA VAL A 26 -18.38 -4.39 -2.34
C VAL A 26 -18.92 -3.79 -3.64
N ASP A 27 -20.18 -3.36 -3.67
CA ASP A 27 -20.84 -2.86 -4.89
C ASP A 27 -20.07 -1.69 -5.57
N GLY A 28 -19.22 -0.95 -4.84
CA GLY A 28 -18.42 0.18 -5.34
C GLY A 28 -16.95 -0.08 -5.64
N GLY A 29 -16.43 -1.28 -5.36
CA GLY A 29 -15.01 -1.61 -5.51
C GLY A 29 -14.54 -2.53 -4.38
N TRP A 30 -13.40 -2.21 -3.77
CA TRP A 30 -12.87 -2.96 -2.64
C TRP A 30 -12.66 -2.07 -1.42
N ILE A 31 -12.84 -2.66 -0.25
CA ILE A 31 -12.43 -2.10 1.03
C ILE A 31 -11.33 -2.99 1.60
N PHE A 32 -10.21 -2.37 1.92
CA PHE A 32 -9.06 -3.01 2.55
C PHE A 32 -8.91 -2.55 3.97
N ARG A 33 -8.83 -3.49 4.91
CA ARG A 33 -8.43 -3.17 6.28
C ARG A 33 -6.93 -3.34 6.39
N ILE A 34 -6.23 -2.27 6.72
CA ILE A 34 -4.78 -2.14 6.67
C ILE A 34 -4.28 -1.76 8.07
N GLN A 35 -3.24 -2.41 8.52
CA GLN A 35 -2.48 -2.02 9.69
C GLN A 35 -1.20 -1.32 9.23
N VAL A 36 -0.90 -0.18 9.83
CA VAL A 36 0.29 0.63 9.56
C VAL A 36 1.13 0.70 10.83
N ILE A 37 2.44 0.58 10.70
CA ILE A 37 3.41 0.86 11.76
C ILE A 37 3.85 2.32 11.60
N ASP A 38 3.55 3.14 12.61
CA ASP A 38 3.98 4.55 12.66
C ASP A 38 5.45 4.68 13.09
N ASP A 39 6.03 5.87 12.95
CA ASP A 39 7.44 6.14 13.27
C ASP A 39 7.77 5.91 14.76
N ASP A 40 6.77 6.02 15.65
CA ASP A 40 6.89 5.74 17.08
C ASP A 40 6.70 4.25 17.43
N GLY A 41 6.48 3.39 16.43
CA GLY A 41 6.24 1.96 16.57
C GLY A 41 4.79 1.59 16.91
N THR A 42 3.87 2.55 16.97
CA THR A 42 2.44 2.30 17.21
C THR A 42 1.78 1.68 16.00
N LEU A 43 0.89 0.72 16.24
CA LEU A 43 0.05 0.11 15.20
C LEU A 43 -1.24 0.91 15.00
N GLN A 44 -1.46 1.38 13.78
CA GLN A 44 -2.62 2.17 13.40
C GLN A 44 -3.47 1.40 12.39
N GLY A 45 -4.75 1.21 12.70
CA GLY A 45 -5.72 0.65 11.76
C GLY A 45 -6.22 1.71 10.77
N ARG A 46 -6.28 1.35 9.49
CA ARG A 46 -6.80 2.18 8.41
C ARG A 46 -7.66 1.34 7.48
N ASP A 47 -8.74 1.91 6.98
CA ASP A 47 -9.53 1.32 5.90
C ASP A 47 -9.22 2.09 4.61
N LEU A 48 -8.89 1.39 3.53
CA LEU A 48 -8.70 1.99 2.21
C LEU A 48 -9.81 1.51 1.27
N HIS A 49 -10.52 2.45 0.67
CA HIS A 49 -11.48 2.19 -0.39
C HIS A 49 -10.81 2.35 -1.76
N LEU A 50 -10.86 1.30 -2.58
CA LEU A 50 -10.41 1.29 -3.96
C LEU A 50 -11.64 1.18 -4.86
N SER A 51 -12.02 2.28 -5.51
CA SER A 51 -13.16 2.29 -6.43
C SER A 51 -12.88 1.47 -7.70
N TRP A 52 -13.93 1.01 -8.38
CA TRP A 52 -13.82 0.40 -9.71
C TRP A 52 -13.10 1.30 -10.73
N ALA A 53 -13.32 2.61 -10.65
CA ALA A 53 -12.71 3.59 -11.55
C ALA A 53 -11.20 3.67 -11.32
N ASP A 54 -10.77 3.70 -10.06
CA ASP A 54 -9.35 3.70 -9.72
C ASP A 54 -8.68 2.38 -10.06
N TYR A 55 -9.34 1.25 -9.76
CA TYR A 55 -8.84 -0.06 -10.16
C TYR A 55 -8.64 -0.14 -11.67
N SER A 56 -9.65 0.23 -12.46
CA SER A 56 -9.56 0.22 -13.93
C SER A 56 -8.47 1.15 -14.47
N MET A 57 -8.17 2.24 -13.75
CA MET A 57 -7.10 3.15 -14.13
C MET A 57 -5.70 2.56 -13.89
N PHE A 58 -5.53 1.79 -12.81
CA PHE A 58 -4.25 1.18 -12.44
C PHE A 58 -4.04 -0.20 -13.06
N SER A 59 -5.11 -0.93 -13.35
CA SER A 59 -5.13 -2.27 -13.93
C SER A 59 -6.16 -2.35 -15.07
N PRO A 60 -5.91 -1.70 -16.22
CA PRO A 60 -6.88 -1.64 -17.32
C PRO A 60 -7.23 -3.00 -17.92
N ASP A 61 -6.30 -3.95 -17.84
CA ASP A 61 -6.44 -5.33 -18.28
C ASP A 61 -6.83 -6.29 -17.13
N GLY A 62 -6.95 -5.79 -15.90
CA GLY A 62 -7.22 -6.59 -14.71
C GLY A 62 -6.07 -7.49 -14.27
N ALA A 63 -4.85 -7.31 -14.80
CA ALA A 63 -3.71 -8.18 -14.50
C ALA A 63 -3.13 -7.96 -13.08
N THR A 64 -3.31 -6.77 -12.51
CA THR A 64 -2.82 -6.42 -11.17
C THR A 64 -3.90 -6.72 -10.11
N PRO A 65 -3.60 -7.52 -9.08
CA PRO A 65 -4.52 -7.75 -7.97
C PRO A 65 -4.89 -6.45 -7.23
N PRO A 66 -6.14 -6.26 -6.80
CA PRO A 66 -6.58 -5.02 -6.17
C PRO A 66 -5.82 -4.74 -4.85
N GLY A 67 -5.48 -5.78 -4.07
CA GLY A 67 -4.63 -5.64 -2.88
C GLY A 67 -3.23 -5.10 -3.17
N ARG A 68 -2.65 -5.37 -4.34
CA ARG A 68 -1.34 -4.82 -4.74
C ARG A 68 -1.44 -3.32 -5.05
N ILE A 69 -2.55 -2.88 -5.62
CA ILE A 69 -2.84 -1.46 -5.84
C ILE A 69 -3.05 -0.77 -4.49
N ALA A 70 -3.81 -1.38 -3.57
CA ALA A 70 -4.03 -0.86 -2.23
C ALA A 70 -2.71 -0.68 -1.46
N GLU A 71 -1.82 -1.68 -1.51
CA GLU A 71 -0.47 -1.62 -0.93
C GLU A 71 0.32 -0.44 -1.53
N ALA A 72 0.37 -0.34 -2.86
CA ALA A 72 1.10 0.74 -3.55
C ALA A 72 0.58 2.14 -3.20
N VAL A 73 -0.75 2.31 -3.10
CA VAL A 73 -1.39 3.56 -2.68
C VAL A 73 -0.94 3.94 -1.27
N MET A 74 -1.03 3.02 -0.30
CA MET A 74 -0.66 3.29 1.08
C MET A 74 0.83 3.63 1.24
N LEU A 75 1.71 2.92 0.53
CA LEU A 75 3.14 3.24 0.54
C LEU A 75 3.42 4.64 0.01
N VAL A 76 2.73 5.06 -1.06
CA VAL A 76 2.90 6.41 -1.61
C VAL A 76 2.44 7.50 -0.64
N ILE A 77 1.38 7.26 0.14
CA ILE A 77 0.93 8.16 1.22
C ILE A 77 1.99 8.20 2.32
N LEU A 78 2.44 7.05 2.82
CA LEU A 78 3.40 6.99 3.93
C LEU A 78 4.76 7.61 3.60
N GLU A 79 5.21 7.48 2.37
CA GLU A 79 6.46 8.11 1.91
C GLU A 79 6.37 9.65 1.81
N HIS A 80 5.18 10.25 1.95
CA HIS A 80 5.02 11.70 1.90
C HIS A 80 4.65 12.25 3.29
N PRO A 81 5.61 12.85 4.02
CA PRO A 81 5.39 13.38 5.37
C PRO A 81 4.20 14.35 5.42
N GLY A 82 3.34 14.18 6.43
CA GLY A 82 2.16 15.02 6.62
C GLY A 82 1.03 14.80 5.62
N SER A 83 1.14 13.83 4.70
CA SER A 83 0.03 13.49 3.80
C SER A 83 -0.95 12.50 4.40
N MET A 84 -0.55 11.70 5.39
CA MET A 84 -1.48 10.78 6.06
C MET A 84 -2.50 11.59 6.85
N PRO A 85 -3.80 11.51 6.54
CA PRO A 85 -4.80 12.25 7.27
C PRO A 85 -5.13 11.53 8.60
N GLU A 86 -5.68 12.27 9.55
CA GLU A 86 -6.10 11.73 10.86
C GLU A 86 -7.33 10.79 10.77
N VAL A 87 -8.01 10.76 9.63
CA VAL A 87 -9.17 9.88 9.43
C VAL A 87 -8.74 8.43 9.27
N SER A 88 -9.54 7.53 9.84
CA SER A 88 -9.30 6.09 9.73
C SER A 88 -9.60 5.53 8.34
N THR A 89 -10.38 6.24 7.51
CA THR A 89 -10.83 5.77 6.20
C THR A 89 -10.27 6.65 5.10
N LEU A 90 -9.64 6.01 4.11
CA LEU A 90 -8.97 6.63 2.98
C LEU A 90 -9.62 6.18 1.68
N ASP A 91 -9.54 7.03 0.67
CA ASP A 91 -9.92 6.68 -0.70
C ASP A 91 -8.65 6.58 -1.56
N ALA A 92 -8.61 5.65 -2.50
CA ALA A 92 -7.45 5.44 -3.37
C ALA A 92 -7.09 6.67 -4.22
N SER A 93 -8.03 7.58 -4.44
CA SER A 93 -7.78 8.88 -5.09
C SER A 93 -7.14 9.92 -4.18
N PHE A 94 -7.12 9.70 -2.85
CA PHE A 94 -6.59 10.65 -1.87
C PHE A 94 -5.17 11.15 -2.17
N PRO A 95 -4.19 10.29 -2.55
CA PRO A 95 -2.84 10.74 -2.87
C PRO A 95 -2.79 11.87 -3.91
N ARG A 96 -3.69 11.84 -4.90
CA ARG A 96 -3.72 12.82 -6.01
C ARG A 96 -4.02 14.25 -5.54
N ARG A 97 -4.61 14.40 -4.35
CA ARG A 97 -4.97 15.70 -3.78
C ARG A 97 -3.78 16.43 -3.17
N TYR A 98 -2.73 15.70 -2.76
CA TYR A 98 -1.64 16.25 -1.96
C TYR A 98 -0.25 15.93 -2.53
N ILE A 99 -0.12 14.86 -3.32
CA ILE A 99 1.15 14.37 -3.83
C ILE A 99 1.18 14.60 -5.33
N LYS A 100 2.07 15.50 -5.77
CA LYS A 100 2.37 15.67 -7.19
C LYS A 100 2.88 14.34 -7.77
N ASP A 101 2.37 13.98 -8.94
CA ASP A 101 2.74 12.75 -9.66
C ASP A 101 2.38 11.44 -8.92
N ALA A 102 1.37 11.48 -8.03
CA ALA A 102 0.91 10.32 -7.25
C ALA A 102 0.66 9.07 -8.12
N ASP A 103 -0.06 9.21 -9.23
CA ASP A 103 -0.40 8.07 -10.08
C ASP A 103 0.82 7.42 -10.71
N SER A 104 1.82 8.22 -11.10
CA SER A 104 3.09 7.72 -11.63
C SER A 104 3.86 6.94 -10.58
N ARG A 105 3.85 7.41 -9.32
CA ARG A 105 4.48 6.68 -8.20
C ARG A 105 3.77 5.38 -7.87
N ILE A 106 2.43 5.35 -7.91
CA ILE A 106 1.64 4.14 -7.70
C ILE A 106 1.92 3.15 -8.83
N ARG A 107 1.88 3.60 -10.09
CA ARG A 107 2.19 2.74 -11.26
C ARG A 107 3.57 2.14 -11.23
N ALA A 108 4.58 2.84 -10.71
CA ALA A 108 5.93 2.31 -10.60
C ALA A 108 6.06 1.15 -9.58
N ARG A 109 5.02 0.87 -8.78
CA ARG A 109 5.01 -0.15 -7.72
C ARG A 109 4.19 -1.39 -8.04
N ILE A 110 3.33 -1.33 -9.06
CA ILE A 110 2.40 -2.41 -9.40
C ILE A 110 2.91 -3.25 -10.55
#